data_AF-A0A3B3HS70-F1
#
_entry.id   AF-A0A3B3HS70-F1
#
_cell.length_a   1.000
_cell.length_b   1.000
_cell.length_c   1.000
_cell.angle_alpha   90.00
_cell.angle_beta   90.00
_cell.angle_gamma   90.00
#
_symmetry.space_group_name_H-M   'P 1'
#
loop_
_entity.id
_entity.type
_entity.pdbx_description
1 polymer ?
#
loop_
_entity_poly.entity_id
_entity_poly.type
_entity_poly.pdbx_seq_one_letter_code
_entity_poly.pdbx_strand_id
1 'polypeptide(L)'
;MLHINQVSASRPAKVHPYMRRIHQRLNSLEAPDFERPEGILMQSFHTPQGWIWFNVSSLDPLMLGAELVLFRKTLHPAPLSLTVALHSTIGPQEHVKEGPALEERQLVLNQRPSSGYDVFDVSAVLAGKPLELVGFQLRYTDESGSLVLHEALTRRLYHLDGSSLREPLLVCRLSPENSLSCSRNQSEMIPA
;
A
#
# COMPACT_ATOMS: atom_id res chain seq x y z
N MET A 1 29.44 -33.78 -9.67
CA MET A 1 29.44 -32.29 -9.63
C MET A 1 28.16 -31.82 -10.29
N LEU A 2 27.22 -31.28 -9.52
CA LEU A 2 25.91 -30.84 -10.03
C LEU A 2 26.02 -29.38 -10.50
N HIS A 3 25.84 -29.18 -11.80
CA HIS A 3 25.61 -27.89 -12.44
C HIS A 3 24.15 -27.48 -12.17
N ILE A 4 23.93 -26.33 -11.53
CA ILE A 4 22.59 -25.77 -11.38
C ILE A 4 22.32 -24.92 -12.63
N ASN A 5 21.58 -25.51 -13.56
CA ASN A 5 20.99 -24.81 -14.70
C ASN A 5 19.87 -23.86 -14.23
N GLN A 6 19.78 -22.73 -14.92
CA GLN A 6 18.65 -21.81 -14.99
C GLN A 6 17.32 -22.30 -14.40
N VAL A 7 16.74 -21.50 -13.50
CA VAL A 7 15.29 -21.39 -13.37
C VAL A 7 14.93 -19.92 -13.56
N SER A 8 14.89 -19.50 -14.82
CA SER A 8 14.17 -18.31 -15.25
C SER A 8 12.68 -18.59 -15.07
N ALA A 9 12.12 -18.26 -13.91
CA ALA A 9 10.67 -18.21 -13.72
C ALA A 9 10.14 -16.83 -14.15
N SER A 10 10.24 -16.52 -15.44
CA SER A 10 9.52 -15.42 -16.09
C SER A 10 8.03 -15.80 -16.19
N ARG A 11 7.31 -15.78 -15.06
CA ARG A 11 5.86 -15.63 -15.11
C ARG A 11 5.59 -14.24 -15.69
N PRO A 12 4.71 -14.07 -16.70
CA PRO A 12 4.23 -12.73 -17.01
C PRO A 12 3.63 -12.18 -15.71
N ALA A 13 4.27 -11.14 -15.14
CA ALA A 13 3.82 -10.52 -13.90
C ALA A 13 2.39 -10.03 -14.14
N LYS A 14 1.42 -10.81 -13.67
CA LYS A 14 0.01 -10.55 -13.91
C LYS A 14 -0.34 -9.30 -13.12
N VAL A 15 -0.51 -8.19 -13.84
CA VAL A 15 -0.77 -6.86 -13.26
C VAL A 15 -1.89 -6.95 -12.23
N HIS A 16 -1.64 -6.43 -11.03
CA HIS A 16 -2.62 -6.49 -9.95
C HIS A 16 -3.93 -5.81 -10.37
N PRO A 17 -5.11 -6.39 -10.08
CA PRO A 17 -6.41 -5.87 -10.55
C PRO A 17 -6.67 -4.42 -10.14
N TYR A 18 -6.21 -4.02 -8.94
CA TYR A 18 -6.28 -2.62 -8.50
C TYR A 18 -5.46 -1.69 -9.40
N MET A 19 -4.22 -2.06 -9.72
CA MET A 19 -3.35 -1.27 -10.62
C MET A 19 -3.93 -1.18 -12.03
N ARG A 20 -4.51 -2.27 -12.55
CA ARG A 20 -5.21 -2.23 -13.85
C ARG A 20 -6.29 -1.15 -13.87
N ARG A 21 -7.03 -0.96 -12.78
CA ARG A 21 -8.06 0.09 -12.68
C ARG A 21 -7.47 1.48 -12.59
N ILE A 22 -6.36 1.66 -11.87
CA ILE A 22 -5.63 2.93 -11.85
C ILE A 22 -5.18 3.28 -13.27
N HIS A 23 -4.52 2.37 -13.98
CA HIS A 23 -4.08 2.61 -15.36
C HIS A 23 -5.25 2.90 -16.30
N GLN A 24 -6.37 2.16 -16.19
CA GLN A 24 -7.57 2.45 -16.99
C GLN A 24 -8.13 3.85 -16.73
N ARG A 25 -8.18 4.28 -15.45
CA ARG A 25 -8.61 5.63 -15.11
C ARG A 25 -7.66 6.67 -15.69
N LEU A 26 -6.36 6.51 -15.49
CA LEU A 26 -5.34 7.44 -16.02
C LEU A 26 -5.40 7.54 -17.55
N ASN A 27 -5.58 6.41 -18.25
CA ASN A 27 -5.71 6.40 -19.71
C ASN A 27 -7.03 7.02 -20.18
N SER A 28 -8.11 6.96 -19.40
CA SER A 28 -9.35 7.69 -19.72
C SER A 28 -9.27 9.19 -19.43
N LEU A 29 -8.29 9.59 -18.61
CA LEU A 29 -8.04 10.95 -18.16
C LEU A 29 -6.99 11.65 -19.02
N GLU A 30 -6.76 11.24 -20.28
CA GLU A 30 -5.86 11.87 -21.26
C GLU A 30 -6.12 13.39 -21.40
N ALA A 31 -5.63 14.15 -20.42
CA ALA A 31 -5.37 15.57 -20.46
C ALA A 31 -3.85 15.69 -20.68
N PRO A 32 -3.41 16.41 -21.72
CA PRO A 32 -2.03 16.36 -22.21
C PRO A 32 -0.95 16.89 -21.26
N ASP A 33 -1.31 17.42 -20.08
CA ASP A 33 -0.39 18.15 -19.20
C ASP A 33 -0.03 17.42 -17.88
N PHE A 34 -0.57 16.22 -17.62
CA PHE A 34 -0.22 15.47 -16.42
C PHE A 34 0.84 14.42 -16.73
N GLU A 35 2.08 14.67 -16.29
CA GLU A 35 3.11 13.64 -16.21
C GLU A 35 2.52 12.41 -15.51
N ARG A 36 2.65 11.25 -16.15
CA ARG A 36 2.06 10.00 -15.70
C ARG A 36 2.48 9.76 -14.24
N PRO A 37 1.55 9.64 -13.28
CA PRO A 37 1.93 9.27 -11.93
C PRO A 37 2.47 7.84 -11.96
N GLU A 38 3.79 7.71 -11.87
CA GLU A 38 4.47 6.42 -11.73
C GLU A 38 4.17 5.86 -10.35
N GLY A 39 3.22 4.92 -10.31
CA GLY A 39 2.88 4.19 -9.11
C GLY A 39 3.87 3.04 -8.86
N ILE A 40 4.72 3.11 -7.83
CA ILE A 40 5.54 1.96 -7.43
C ILE A 40 4.69 1.01 -6.59
N LEU A 41 4.73 -0.28 -6.96
CA LEU A 41 4.04 -1.38 -6.29
C LEU A 41 5.02 -2.14 -5.41
N MET A 42 4.74 -2.20 -4.10
CA MET A 42 5.51 -3.05 -3.18
C MET A 42 4.65 -4.23 -2.75
N GLN A 43 5.17 -5.44 -2.90
CA GLN A 43 4.51 -6.66 -2.42
C GLN A 43 4.68 -6.80 -0.92
N SER A 44 3.60 -7.19 -0.24
CA SER A 44 3.62 -7.39 1.21
C SER A 44 4.17 -8.76 1.58
N PHE A 45 4.69 -8.86 2.79
CA PHE A 45 4.87 -10.13 3.48
C PHE A 45 4.34 -10.01 4.91
N HIS A 46 3.81 -11.12 5.43
CA HIS A 46 3.07 -11.12 6.69
C HIS A 46 3.91 -11.77 7.80
N THR A 47 3.92 -11.16 8.99
CA THR A 47 4.55 -11.73 10.20
C THR A 47 3.53 -12.11 11.27
N PRO A 48 3.86 -13.01 12.20
CA PRO A 48 3.10 -13.16 13.44
C PRO A 48 2.86 -11.77 14.10
N GLN A 49 1.75 -11.59 14.82
CA GLN A 49 1.33 -10.33 15.49
C GLN A 49 0.54 -9.32 14.63
N GLY A 50 0.09 -9.71 13.43
CA GLY A 50 -0.90 -8.94 12.65
C GLY A 50 -0.35 -7.70 11.95
N TRP A 51 0.97 -7.57 11.83
CA TRP A 51 1.62 -6.56 11.01
C TRP A 51 1.68 -6.98 9.54
N ILE A 52 1.41 -6.02 8.66
CA ILE A 52 1.54 -6.14 7.20
C ILE A 52 2.79 -5.36 6.81
N TRP A 53 3.85 -6.06 6.38
CA TRP A 53 5.14 -5.45 6.11
C TRP A 53 5.41 -5.27 4.62
N PHE A 54 6.09 -4.18 4.31
CA PHE A 54 6.56 -3.84 2.97
C PHE A 54 8.05 -3.48 3.04
N ASN A 55 8.83 -4.04 2.13
CA ASN A 55 10.18 -3.56 1.88
C ASN A 55 10.06 -2.34 0.96
N VAL A 56 10.54 -1.19 1.44
CA VAL A 56 10.49 0.10 0.72
C VAL A 56 11.88 0.69 0.52
N SER A 57 12.94 -0.11 0.69
CA SER A 57 14.33 0.32 0.53
C SER A 57 14.67 0.90 -0.85
N SER A 58 13.96 0.48 -1.89
CA SER A 58 14.11 0.98 -3.28
C SER A 58 13.15 2.11 -3.64
N LEU A 59 12.39 2.63 -2.67
CA LEU A 59 11.44 3.70 -2.92
C LEU A 59 12.19 5.00 -3.25
N ASP A 60 11.77 5.68 -4.32
CA ASP A 60 12.28 7.01 -4.64
C ASP A 60 11.97 7.99 -3.49
N PRO A 61 12.99 8.72 -2.96
CA PRO A 61 12.77 9.77 -1.97
C PRO A 61 11.79 10.86 -2.42
N LEU A 62 11.53 11.05 -3.70
CA LEU A 62 10.58 12.03 -4.23
C LEU A 62 9.11 11.61 -4.11
N MET A 63 8.84 10.37 -3.66
CA MET A 63 7.48 9.90 -3.39
C MET A 63 6.85 10.73 -2.27
N LEU A 64 5.63 11.19 -2.51
CA LEU A 64 4.89 12.09 -1.60
C LEU A 64 3.51 11.55 -1.23
N GLY A 65 2.92 10.69 -2.05
CA GLY A 65 1.68 9.99 -1.75
C GLY A 65 1.90 8.49 -1.53
N ALA A 66 1.21 7.89 -0.56
CA ALA A 66 1.18 6.44 -0.38
C ALA A 66 -0.20 5.95 0.05
N GLU A 67 -0.64 4.84 -0.53
CA GLU A 67 -1.89 4.16 -0.20
C GLU A 67 -1.65 2.70 0.17
N LEU A 68 -2.20 2.29 1.32
CA LEU A 68 -2.32 0.88 1.68
C LEU A 68 -3.65 0.33 1.16
N VAL A 69 -3.59 -0.69 0.32
CA VAL A 69 -4.74 -1.25 -0.40
C VAL A 69 -4.96 -2.69 0.03
N LEU A 70 -6.12 -2.97 0.62
CA LEU A 70 -6.47 -4.29 1.17
C LEU A 70 -7.73 -4.84 0.53
N PHE A 71 -7.69 -6.07 0.01
CA PHE A 71 -8.86 -6.70 -0.60
C PHE A 71 -9.84 -7.23 0.45
N ARG A 72 -11.09 -6.72 0.44
CA ARG A 72 -12.16 -7.11 1.39
C ARG A 72 -12.76 -8.46 1.01
N LYS A 73 -12.39 -9.53 1.72
CA LYS A 73 -12.86 -10.89 1.43
C LYS A 73 -14.18 -11.26 2.08
N THR A 74 -14.38 -10.94 3.36
CA THR A 74 -15.61 -11.29 4.10
C THR A 74 -16.56 -10.11 4.20
N LEU A 75 -17.86 -10.44 4.28
CA LEU A 75 -18.93 -9.51 4.59
C LEU A 75 -19.67 -10.04 5.81
N HIS A 76 -20.02 -9.16 6.73
CA HIS A 76 -20.83 -9.49 7.88
C HIS A 76 -22.30 -9.62 7.45
N PRO A 77 -23.04 -10.64 7.92
CA PRO A 77 -24.43 -10.87 7.51
C PRO A 77 -25.39 -9.79 8.03
N ALA A 78 -25.08 -9.17 9.17
CA ALA A 78 -25.85 -8.08 9.77
C ALA A 78 -25.15 -6.73 9.57
N PRO A 79 -25.89 -5.61 9.53
CA PRO A 79 -25.29 -4.28 9.50
C PRO A 79 -24.46 -4.04 10.76
N LEU A 80 -23.14 -4.11 10.58
CA LEU A 80 -22.17 -3.92 11.65
C LEU A 80 -21.14 -2.92 11.15
N SER A 81 -20.86 -1.93 11.98
CA SER A 81 -19.80 -0.96 11.78
C SER A 81 -18.75 -1.15 12.86
N LEU A 82 -17.48 -0.93 12.51
CA LEU A 82 -16.38 -0.86 13.46
C LEU A 82 -15.53 0.36 13.13
N THR A 83 -14.97 1.00 14.13
CA THR A 83 -13.93 2.00 13.92
C THR A 83 -12.59 1.29 13.76
N VAL A 84 -11.83 1.65 12.73
CA VAL A 84 -10.48 1.14 12.49
C VAL A 84 -9.49 2.29 12.61
N ALA A 85 -8.46 2.09 13.42
CA ALA A 85 -7.28 2.93 13.49
C ALA A 85 -6.12 2.21 12.80
N LEU A 86 -5.47 2.86 11.83
CA LEU A 86 -4.32 2.35 11.12
C LEU A 86 -3.04 2.88 11.77
N HIS A 87 -2.20 1.99 12.26
CA HIS A 87 -0.90 2.34 12.84
C HIS A 87 0.23 1.95 11.90
N SER A 88 1.32 2.70 11.95
CA SER A 88 2.54 2.36 11.25
C SER A 88 3.74 2.25 12.17
N THR A 89 4.74 1.51 11.70
CA THR A 89 6.07 1.48 12.26
C THR A 89 7.10 1.47 11.12
N ILE A 90 8.27 2.02 11.39
CA ILE A 90 9.39 2.09 10.45
C ILE A 90 10.60 1.43 11.11
N GLY A 91 11.30 0.58 10.38
CA GLY A 91 12.52 -0.07 10.83
C GLY A 91 12.40 -1.59 10.92
N PRO A 92 13.38 -2.26 11.56
CA PRO A 92 13.44 -3.71 11.60
C PRO A 92 12.27 -4.29 12.41
N GLN A 93 11.79 -5.46 11.99
CA GLN A 93 10.64 -6.15 12.61
C GLN A 93 10.84 -6.49 14.10
N GLU A 94 12.10 -6.59 14.54
CA GLU A 94 12.46 -6.92 15.92
C GLU A 94 12.23 -5.77 16.91
N HIS A 95 12.14 -4.52 16.41
CA HIS A 95 12.03 -3.32 17.25
C HIS A 95 10.88 -2.43 16.77
N VAL A 96 9.66 -2.95 16.85
CA VAL A 96 8.43 -2.21 16.52
C VAL A 96 8.24 -1.07 17.52
N LYS A 97 8.59 0.15 17.11
CA LYS A 97 8.15 1.37 17.79
C LYS A 97 6.89 1.86 17.11
N GLU A 98 5.79 1.82 17.84
CA GLU A 98 4.50 2.22 17.33
C GLU A 98 4.39 3.74 17.27
N GLY A 99 4.02 4.26 16.10
CA GLY A 99 3.64 5.66 15.94
C GLY A 99 2.18 5.93 16.32
N PRO A 100 1.76 7.20 16.35
CA PRO A 100 0.34 7.54 16.41
C PRO A 100 -0.42 6.91 15.23
N ALA A 101 -1.74 6.80 15.37
CA ALA A 101 -2.59 6.37 14.25
C ALA A 101 -2.42 7.32 13.05
N LEU A 102 -2.17 6.75 11.88
CA LEU A 102 -2.07 7.47 10.61
C LEU A 102 -3.44 7.93 10.12
N GLU A 103 -4.44 7.07 10.29
CA GLU A 103 -5.81 7.29 9.86
C GLU A 103 -6.73 6.58 10.84
N GLU A 104 -7.88 7.18 11.13
CA GLU A 104 -8.98 6.53 11.82
C GLU A 104 -10.25 6.70 11.00
N ARG A 105 -11.00 5.60 10.80
CA ARG A 105 -12.27 5.66 10.04
C ARG A 105 -13.24 4.56 10.45
N GLN A 106 -14.50 4.75 10.09
CA GLN A 106 -15.50 3.70 10.24
C GLN A 106 -15.49 2.74 9.04
N LEU A 107 -15.51 1.43 9.32
CA LEU A 107 -15.68 0.37 8.35
C LEU A 107 -17.08 -0.23 8.48
N VAL A 108 -17.86 -0.16 7.40
CA VAL A 108 -19.16 -0.82 7.29
C VAL A 108 -18.94 -2.25 6.78
N LEU A 109 -19.17 -3.25 7.64
CA LEU A 109 -18.75 -4.64 7.37
C LEU A 109 -19.75 -5.45 6.56
N ASN A 110 -21.00 -5.02 6.46
CA ASN A 110 -22.03 -5.69 5.64
C ASN A 110 -22.04 -5.26 4.17
N GLN A 111 -21.18 -4.31 3.80
CA GLN A 111 -21.07 -3.82 2.43
C GLN A 111 -19.62 -3.92 1.96
N ARG A 112 -19.43 -4.28 0.69
CA ARG A 112 -18.11 -4.26 0.08
C ARG A 112 -17.89 -2.89 -0.56
N PRO A 113 -16.68 -2.30 -0.47
CA PRO A 113 -16.33 -1.14 -1.28
C PRO A 113 -16.61 -1.43 -2.76
N SER A 114 -17.02 -0.43 -3.54
CA SER A 114 -17.28 -0.59 -4.98
C SER A 114 -16.06 -1.11 -5.73
N SER A 115 -14.87 -0.73 -5.27
CA SER A 115 -13.60 -1.25 -5.77
C SER A 115 -13.33 -2.70 -5.33
N GLY A 116 -13.96 -3.19 -4.27
CA GLY A 116 -13.58 -4.42 -3.59
C GLY A 116 -12.37 -4.28 -2.66
N TYR A 117 -11.78 -3.09 -2.59
CA TYR A 117 -10.61 -2.79 -1.79
C TYR A 117 -10.90 -1.66 -0.80
N ASP A 118 -10.42 -1.84 0.42
CA ASP A 118 -10.25 -0.76 1.37
C ASP A 118 -8.91 -0.09 1.10
N VAL A 119 -8.93 1.23 0.91
CA VAL A 119 -7.75 2.04 0.57
C VAL A 119 -7.54 3.02 1.71
N PHE A 120 -6.37 2.98 2.35
CA PHE A 120 -6.00 3.86 3.45
C PHE A 120 -4.89 4.81 3.01
N ASP A 121 -4.96 6.07 3.41
CA ASP A 121 -3.90 7.05 3.18
C ASP A 121 -2.79 6.83 4.21
N VAL A 122 -1.60 6.50 3.72
CA VAL A 122 -0.41 6.26 4.53
C VAL A 122 0.74 7.18 4.14
N SER A 123 0.44 8.26 3.42
CA SER A 123 1.44 9.22 2.91
C SER A 123 2.33 9.80 4.02
N ALA A 124 1.80 9.96 5.24
CA ALA A 124 2.55 10.41 6.40
C ALA A 124 3.77 9.52 6.75
N VAL A 125 3.76 8.23 6.36
CA VAL A 125 4.90 7.33 6.57
C VAL A 125 6.12 7.73 5.73
N LEU A 126 5.91 8.42 4.60
CA LEU A 126 6.96 8.86 3.69
C LEU A 126 7.86 9.96 4.26
N ALA A 127 7.40 10.63 5.33
CA ALA A 127 8.19 11.65 6.04
C ALA A 127 9.31 11.04 6.89
N GLY A 128 9.17 9.79 7.34
CA GLY A 128 10.15 9.12 8.20
C GLY A 128 11.29 8.50 7.39
N LYS A 129 12.27 9.29 6.94
CA LYS A 129 13.43 8.79 6.19
C LYS A 129 14.63 8.53 7.10
N PRO A 130 15.49 7.53 6.77
CA PRO A 130 15.39 6.60 5.63
C PRO A 130 14.35 5.48 5.86
N LEU A 131 13.67 5.10 4.78
CA LEU A 131 12.66 4.05 4.78
C LEU A 131 13.25 2.75 4.23
N GLU A 132 13.44 1.75 5.08
CA GLU A 132 13.85 0.40 4.64
C GLU A 132 12.67 -0.57 4.67
N LEU A 133 12.00 -0.63 5.83
CA LEU A 133 10.86 -1.49 6.11
C LEU A 133 9.77 -0.66 6.75
N VAL A 134 8.55 -0.83 6.25
CA VAL A 134 7.35 -0.22 6.81
C VAL A 134 6.37 -1.31 7.17
N GLY A 135 5.86 -1.26 8.39
CA GLY A 135 4.83 -2.15 8.90
C GLY A 135 3.55 -1.38 9.14
N PHE A 136 2.41 -1.99 8.81
CA PHE A 136 1.09 -1.48 9.13
C PHE A 136 0.29 -2.46 9.99
N GLN A 137 -0.44 -1.93 10.98
CA GLN A 137 -1.35 -2.71 11.81
C GLN A 137 -2.71 -2.02 11.90
N LEU A 138 -3.77 -2.80 11.68
CA LEU A 138 -5.15 -2.33 11.81
C LEU A 138 -5.65 -2.67 13.20
N ARG A 139 -6.14 -1.68 13.93
CA ARG A 139 -6.77 -1.83 15.24
C ARG A 139 -8.24 -1.47 15.14
N TYR A 140 -9.08 -2.29 15.75
CA TYR A 140 -10.53 -2.17 15.65
C TYR A 140 -11.14 -1.93 17.01
N THR A 141 -11.99 -0.92 17.09
CA THR A 141 -12.85 -0.64 18.24
C THR A 141 -14.29 -0.81 17.81
N ASP A 142 -15.08 -1.46 18.66
CA ASP A 142 -16.53 -1.51 18.50
C ASP A 142 -17.18 -0.23 19.04
N GLU A 143 -18.50 -0.13 18.93
CA GLU A 143 -19.29 1.01 19.40
C GLU A 143 -19.17 1.24 20.93
N SER A 144 -18.67 0.25 21.69
CA SER A 144 -18.41 0.36 23.13
C SER A 144 -16.97 0.84 23.45
N GLY A 145 -16.11 0.97 22.43
CA GLY A 145 -14.69 1.26 22.58
C GLY A 145 -13.85 0.04 23.02
N SER A 146 -14.42 -1.17 23.00
CA SER A 146 -13.72 -2.37 23.44
C SER A 146 -12.74 -2.87 22.37
N LEU A 147 -11.54 -3.26 22.81
CA LEU A 147 -10.50 -3.81 21.94
C LEU A 147 -10.89 -5.21 21.46
N VAL A 148 -11.11 -5.33 20.16
CA VAL A 148 -11.37 -6.61 19.49
C VAL A 148 -10.03 -7.31 19.19
N LEU A 149 -9.99 -8.65 19.09
CA LEU A 149 -8.80 -9.38 18.63
C LEU A 149 -8.39 -8.95 17.20
N HIS A 150 -7.51 -7.95 17.11
CA HIS A 150 -7.22 -7.23 15.88
C HIS A 150 -6.63 -8.11 14.78
N GLU A 151 -5.68 -8.99 15.11
CA GLU A 151 -5.04 -9.90 14.14
C GLU A 151 -6.06 -10.86 13.53
N ALA A 152 -6.89 -11.51 14.36
CA ALA A 152 -7.90 -12.44 13.90
C ALA A 152 -8.93 -11.74 13.00
N LEU A 153 -9.32 -10.52 13.37
CA LEU A 153 -10.27 -9.74 12.60
C LEU A 153 -9.68 -9.28 11.25
N THR A 154 -8.45 -8.74 11.22
CA THR A 154 -7.75 -8.39 9.98
C THR A 154 -7.63 -9.59 9.05
N ARG A 155 -7.22 -10.76 9.58
CA ARG A 155 -7.13 -12.01 8.81
C ARG A 155 -8.48 -12.50 8.32
N ARG A 156 -9.58 -12.21 9.01
CA ARG A 156 -10.93 -12.55 8.53
C ARG A 156 -11.42 -11.58 7.48
N LEU A 157 -11.19 -10.28 7.66
CA LEU A 157 -11.69 -9.22 6.78
C LEU A 157 -10.93 -9.16 5.45
N TYR A 158 -9.62 -9.39 5.48
CA TYR A 158 -8.76 -9.16 4.33
C TYR A 158 -8.06 -10.44 3.84
N HIS A 159 -7.69 -10.41 2.56
CA HIS A 159 -6.77 -11.40 2.01
C HIS A 159 -5.34 -10.90 2.24
N LEU A 160 -4.55 -11.63 3.03
CA LEU A 160 -3.20 -11.25 3.45
C LEU A 160 -2.12 -12.15 2.86
N ASP A 161 -2.49 -13.15 2.06
CA ASP A 161 -1.55 -14.13 1.53
C ASP A 161 -0.82 -13.56 0.32
N GLY A 162 0.52 -13.48 0.39
CA GLY A 162 1.39 -12.92 -0.65
C GLY A 162 1.57 -13.78 -1.91
N SER A 163 0.63 -14.70 -2.18
CA SER A 163 0.70 -15.62 -3.33
C SER A 163 -0.43 -15.40 -4.35
N SER A 164 -1.23 -14.34 -4.17
CA SER A 164 -2.41 -14.09 -4.99
C SER A 164 -2.49 -12.66 -5.51
N LEU A 165 -3.30 -12.46 -6.55
CA LEU A 165 -3.63 -11.13 -7.12
C LEU A 165 -4.54 -10.27 -6.22
N ARG A 166 -4.66 -10.63 -4.95
CA ARG A 166 -5.48 -9.97 -3.94
C ARG A 166 -4.68 -9.73 -2.67
N GLU A 167 -3.37 -9.89 -2.73
CA GLU A 167 -2.47 -9.59 -1.64
C GLU A 167 -2.53 -8.10 -1.26
N PRO A 168 -2.17 -7.74 -0.02
CA PRO A 168 -2.00 -6.35 0.38
C PRO A 168 -1.00 -5.64 -0.54
N LEU A 169 -1.35 -4.42 -0.94
CA LEU A 169 -0.47 -3.58 -1.74
C LEU A 169 -0.17 -2.26 -1.05
N LEU A 170 1.04 -1.80 -1.23
CA LEU A 170 1.41 -0.41 -1.00
C LEU A 170 1.64 0.25 -2.37
N VAL A 171 0.87 1.31 -2.64
CA VAL A 171 0.95 2.08 -3.88
C VAL A 171 1.52 3.45 -3.56
N CYS A 172 2.72 3.74 -4.03
CA CYS A 172 3.37 5.05 -3.81
C CYS A 172 3.34 5.88 -5.08
N ARG A 173 3.11 7.19 -4.96
CA ARG A 173 3.01 8.13 -6.07
C ARG A 173 3.84 9.38 -5.83
N LEU A 174 4.38 9.92 -6.91
CA LEU A 174 4.97 11.25 -6.95
C LEU A 174 3.86 12.32 -6.85
N SER A 175 4.13 13.43 -6.17
CA SER A 175 3.26 14.60 -6.25
C SER A 175 3.48 15.31 -7.59
N PRO A 176 2.41 15.77 -8.28
CA PRO A 176 2.54 16.51 -9.55
C PRO A 176 3.29 17.86 -9.42
N GLU A 177 3.55 18.35 -8.21
CA GLU A 177 4.26 19.62 -8.04
C GLU A 177 5.79 19.52 -8.26
N ASN A 178 6.38 18.32 -8.19
CA ASN A 178 7.83 18.14 -8.36
C ASN A 178 8.26 17.72 -9.77
N SER A 179 7.34 17.23 -10.61
CA SER A 179 7.60 16.88 -12.02
C SER A 179 8.13 18.07 -12.85
N LEU A 180 7.71 19.29 -12.51
CA LEU A 180 8.17 20.53 -13.16
C LEU A 180 9.63 20.90 -12.85
N SER A 181 10.21 20.37 -11.76
CA SER A 181 11.59 20.67 -11.36
C SER A 181 12.62 19.76 -12.04
N CYS A 182 12.23 18.56 -12.47
CA CYS A 182 13.14 17.63 -13.15
C CYS A 182 13.35 18.02 -14.62
N SER A 183 12.32 18.55 -15.28
CA SER A 183 12.38 18.99 -16.68
C SER A 183 13.18 20.28 -16.91
N ARG A 184 13.54 21.04 -15.86
CA ARG A 184 14.26 22.32 -16.02
C ARG A 184 15.79 22.19 -16.07
N ASN A 185 16.36 21.03 -15.75
CA ASN A 185 17.81 20.86 -15.62
C ASN A 185 18.49 20.12 -16.79
N GLN A 186 17.79 19.88 -17.92
CA GLN A 186 18.40 19.26 -19.13
C GLN A 186 18.58 20.22 -20.31
N SER A 187 18.34 21.53 -20.15
CA SER A 187 18.51 22.52 -21.22
C SER A 187 19.59 23.56 -20.90
N GLU A 188 20.78 23.14 -20.47
CA GLU A 188 21.95 24.03 -20.47
C GLU A 188 23.24 23.21 -20.54
N MET A 189 23.66 22.86 -21.77
CA MET A 189 25.06 22.80 -22.21
C MET A 189 25.12 22.29 -23.66
N ILE A 190 25.10 23.21 -24.61
CA ILE A 190 25.74 23.01 -25.92
C ILE A 190 26.78 24.14 -26.05
N PRO A 191 28.04 23.82 -26.38
CA PRO A 191 29.19 24.70 -26.20
C PRO A 191 29.33 25.71 -27.34
N ALA A 192 30.10 26.78 -27.09
CA ALA A 192 30.71 27.61 -28.12
C ALA A 192 32.17 27.19 -28.33
#